data_AF-A0A7S2VQR4-F1
#
_entry.id   AF-A0A7S2VQR4-F1
#
_cell.length_a   1.000
_cell.length_b   1.000
_cell.length_c   1.000
_cell.angle_alpha   90.00
_cell.angle_beta   90.00
_cell.angle_gamma   90.00
#
_symmetry.space_group_name_H-M   'P 1'
#
loop_
_entity.id
_entity.type
_entity.pdbx_description
1 polymer ?
#
loop_
_entity_poly.entity_id
_entity_poly.type
_entity_poly.pdbx_seq_one_letter_code
_entity_poly.pdbx_strand_id
1 'polypeptide(L)'
;KIRVPGSPAGDSVSTRAPATAEEEEVLDERMRMLCRKIDTDATGSISEWDLIEAVRTYPDVADLVVPGAGPSTLMRDGAALDAVGDAFEAIAGGKRRARYWEVAAHFRRAAAQRVANAPALRELWGLIDAEGSGQVSKLKLLRAVRSQPAVARLVLPAAPPGRPRSDEETFEAVKGAFERVAGGKRRFDYGDFEACFGAVQQAAEPVPDRPPDRRPSKRVLVIGPGFARDPRLGAAVEAAGFQTRWCWEGLPSPEAPDFDPRPHLPAIKAAIDDFEPDALACASAGGAYVAGLWAARLWRGPTVLINAHPSCARLPAG
;
A
#
# COMPACT_ATOMS: atom_id res chain seq x y z
N LYS A 1 -4.58 -38.56 50.53
CA LYS A 1 -5.09 -38.23 49.17
C LYS A 1 -5.78 -36.88 49.33
N ILE A 2 -5.45 -35.78 48.65
CA ILE A 2 -5.20 -35.58 47.22
C ILE A 2 -4.10 -34.52 47.05
N ARG A 3 -3.14 -34.79 46.15
CA ARG A 3 -1.95 -33.98 45.85
C ARG A 3 -2.26 -33.16 44.58
N VAL A 4 -2.17 -31.83 44.66
CA VAL A 4 -2.38 -30.94 43.50
C VAL A 4 -1.06 -30.82 42.72
N PRO A 5 -1.04 -31.00 41.39
CA PRO A 5 0.19 -30.90 40.61
C PRO A 5 0.46 -29.43 40.23
N GLY A 6 1.68 -28.95 40.49
CA GLY A 6 2.15 -27.65 40.04
C GLY A 6 2.49 -27.68 38.55
N SER A 7 1.96 -26.71 37.79
CA SER A 7 2.35 -26.46 36.40
C SER A 7 3.74 -25.81 36.34
N PRO A 8 4.65 -26.26 35.46
CA PRO A 8 5.92 -25.60 35.24
C PRO A 8 5.71 -24.33 34.40
N ALA A 9 6.25 -23.21 34.87
CA ALA A 9 6.41 -22.00 34.09
C ALA A 9 7.44 -22.27 32.99
N GLY A 10 6.99 -22.33 31.74
CA GLY A 10 7.85 -22.36 30.58
C GLY A 10 8.22 -20.94 30.18
N ASP A 11 9.40 -20.48 30.60
CA ASP A 11 10.03 -19.28 30.06
C ASP A 11 10.43 -19.54 28.60
N SER A 12 9.54 -19.19 27.67
CA SER A 12 9.85 -19.12 26.24
C SER A 12 10.77 -17.92 25.98
N VAL A 13 12.05 -18.12 26.24
CA VAL A 13 13.13 -17.25 25.75
C VAL A 13 13.15 -17.34 24.23
N SER A 14 12.58 -16.34 23.56
CA SER A 14 12.71 -16.15 22.12
C SER A 14 14.14 -15.74 21.79
N THR A 15 15.02 -16.73 21.65
CA THR A 15 16.34 -16.58 21.02
C THR A 15 16.15 -16.37 19.53
N ARG A 16 15.75 -15.16 19.14
CA ARG A 16 15.98 -14.68 17.77
C ARG A 16 17.46 -14.36 17.69
N ALA A 17 18.20 -15.20 16.98
CA ALA A 17 19.63 -15.03 16.80
C ALA A 17 19.94 -13.57 16.38
N PRO A 18 20.95 -12.93 16.99
CA PRO A 18 21.42 -11.64 16.50
C PRO A 18 21.80 -11.80 15.04
N ALA A 19 21.27 -10.93 14.18
CA ALA A 19 21.70 -10.80 12.80
C ALA A 19 23.23 -10.78 12.79
N THR A 20 23.84 -11.74 12.11
CA THR A 20 25.28 -11.93 12.09
C THR A 20 25.93 -10.68 11.48
N ALA A 21 27.06 -10.23 12.06
CA ALA A 21 27.82 -9.06 11.58
C ALA A 21 28.16 -9.13 10.08
N GLU A 22 28.10 -10.32 9.48
CA GLU A 22 28.25 -10.61 8.06
C GLU A 22 27.13 -10.00 7.18
N GLU A 23 25.92 -9.74 7.70
CA GLU A 23 24.84 -9.10 6.93
C GLU A 23 25.00 -7.56 6.81
N GLU A 24 25.77 -6.94 7.71
CA GLU A 24 26.18 -5.53 7.61
C GLU A 24 27.40 -5.32 6.71
N GLU A 25 28.10 -6.42 6.40
CA GLU A 25 29.35 -6.40 5.67
C GLU A 25 29.07 -6.18 4.17
N VAL A 26 29.56 -5.04 3.68
CA VAL A 26 29.39 -4.49 2.33
C VAL A 26 28.05 -3.80 2.06
N LEU A 27 27.61 -2.96 3.01
CA LEU A 27 26.93 -1.73 2.59
C LEU A 27 27.93 -0.85 1.84
N ASP A 28 27.68 -0.59 0.56
CA ASP A 28 28.45 0.37 -0.24
C ASP A 28 28.50 1.74 0.48
N GLU A 29 29.65 2.40 0.48
CA GLU A 29 29.86 3.62 1.26
C GLU A 29 28.90 4.73 0.81
N ARG A 30 28.58 4.79 -0.50
CA ARG A 30 27.58 5.70 -1.03
C ARG A 30 26.20 5.46 -0.40
N MET A 31 25.83 4.20 -0.19
CA MET A 31 24.55 3.84 0.42
C MET A 31 24.53 4.15 1.91
N ARG A 32 25.66 3.97 2.62
CA ARG A 32 25.76 4.40 4.03
C ARG A 32 25.60 5.91 4.16
N MET A 33 26.23 6.67 3.28
CA MET A 33 26.12 8.13 3.25
C MET A 33 24.67 8.56 2.97
N LEU A 34 23.97 7.87 2.05
CA LEU A 34 22.56 8.11 1.81
C LEU A 34 21.72 7.80 3.06
N CYS A 35 21.90 6.64 3.69
CA CYS A 35 21.14 6.29 4.89
C CYS A 35 21.39 7.27 6.04
N ARG A 36 22.63 7.76 6.22
CA ARG A 36 22.95 8.81 7.22
C ARG A 36 22.30 10.15 6.91
N LYS A 37 22.12 10.50 5.63
CA LYS A 37 21.35 11.69 5.25
C LYS A 37 19.88 11.53 5.60
N ILE A 38 19.35 10.32 5.49
CA ILE A 38 17.95 10.04 5.76
C ILE A 38 17.69 9.98 7.27
N ASP A 39 18.56 9.31 8.02
CA ASP A 39 18.47 9.10 9.48
C ASP A 39 18.76 10.39 10.27
N THR A 40 17.78 11.30 10.32
CA THR A 40 17.94 12.63 10.94
C THR A 40 18.14 12.56 12.46
N ASP A 41 17.69 11.48 13.11
CA ASP A 41 17.89 11.23 14.54
C ASP A 41 19.13 10.38 14.87
N ALA A 42 19.89 9.95 13.86
CA ALA A 42 21.13 9.18 13.98
C ALA A 42 20.99 7.89 14.83
N THR A 43 19.82 7.25 14.79
CA THR A 43 19.56 6.03 15.58
C THR A 43 20.11 4.75 14.92
N GLY A 44 20.61 4.84 13.68
CA GLY A 44 20.99 3.69 12.86
C GLY A 44 19.80 2.99 12.21
N SER A 45 18.63 3.61 12.23
CA SER A 45 17.41 3.11 11.60
C SER A 45 16.57 4.28 11.10
N ILE A 46 15.83 4.08 10.01
CA ILE A 46 15.08 5.13 9.33
C ILE A 46 13.60 4.90 9.60
N SER A 47 12.91 5.90 10.16
CA SER A 47 11.45 5.97 10.26
C SER A 47 10.84 6.62 9.01
N GLU A 48 9.52 6.53 8.89
CA GLU A 48 8.79 7.21 7.82
C GLU A 48 9.01 8.73 7.85
N TRP A 49 9.06 9.31 9.06
CA TRP A 49 9.29 10.73 9.24
C TRP A 49 10.70 11.16 8.80
N ASP A 50 11.72 10.34 9.13
CA ASP A 50 13.11 10.56 8.69
C ASP A 50 13.18 10.60 7.15
N LEU A 51 12.46 9.68 6.47
CA LEU A 51 12.37 9.66 5.01
C LEU A 51 11.66 10.90 4.44
N ILE A 52 10.52 11.30 5.02
CA ILE A 52 9.79 12.51 4.61
C ILE A 52 10.67 13.75 4.77
N GLU A 53 11.33 13.91 5.92
CA GLU A 53 12.21 15.05 6.18
C GLU A 53 13.41 15.08 5.22
N ALA A 54 14.00 13.91 4.96
CA ALA A 54 15.11 13.78 4.04
C ALA A 54 14.71 14.10 2.58
N VAL A 55 13.56 13.64 2.12
CA VAL A 55 13.02 13.98 0.78
C VAL A 55 12.77 15.48 0.65
N ARG A 56 12.33 16.16 1.72
CA ARG A 56 12.15 17.62 1.71
C ARG A 56 13.47 18.39 1.68
N THR A 57 14.50 17.84 2.30
CA THR A 57 15.76 18.55 2.55
C THR A 57 16.79 18.28 1.46
N TYR A 58 16.85 17.05 0.96
CA TYR A 58 17.90 16.55 0.08
C TYR A 58 17.31 16.17 -1.29
N PRO A 59 17.55 16.97 -2.35
CA PRO A 59 17.03 16.69 -3.69
C PRO A 59 17.47 15.34 -4.25
N ASP A 60 18.66 14.86 -3.90
CA ASP A 60 19.16 13.54 -4.31
C ASP A 60 18.43 12.38 -3.62
N VAL A 61 17.92 12.59 -2.40
CA VAL A 61 17.03 11.63 -1.73
C VAL A 61 15.65 11.66 -2.40
N ALA A 62 15.13 12.86 -2.70
CA ALA A 62 13.83 13.01 -3.38
C ALA A 62 13.81 12.31 -4.74
N ASP A 63 14.82 12.54 -5.58
CA ASP A 63 14.94 11.91 -6.90
C ASP A 63 15.00 10.38 -6.81
N LEU A 64 15.57 9.85 -5.74
CA LEU A 64 15.68 8.41 -5.53
C LEU A 64 14.36 7.78 -5.05
N VAL A 65 13.68 8.43 -4.11
CA VAL A 65 12.47 7.91 -3.42
C VAL A 65 11.21 8.17 -4.24
N VAL A 66 11.07 9.39 -4.77
CA VAL A 66 9.92 9.86 -5.55
C VAL A 66 10.44 10.59 -6.81
N PRO A 67 10.93 9.85 -7.81
CA PRO A 67 11.47 10.42 -9.04
C PRO A 67 10.49 11.39 -9.69
N GLY A 68 10.98 12.57 -10.09
CA GLY A 68 10.16 13.62 -10.71
C GLY A 68 9.37 14.52 -9.75
N ALA A 69 9.31 14.19 -8.45
CA ALA A 69 8.76 15.08 -7.44
C ALA A 69 9.86 15.96 -6.85
N GLY A 70 9.79 17.28 -7.11
CA GLY A 70 10.69 18.22 -6.46
C GLY A 70 10.38 18.38 -4.96
N PRO A 71 11.36 18.78 -4.12
CA PRO A 71 11.15 19.01 -2.69
C PRO A 71 10.01 20.00 -2.38
N SER A 72 9.80 20.98 -3.27
CA SER A 72 8.73 21.98 -3.16
C SER A 72 7.33 21.41 -3.40
N THR A 73 7.23 20.34 -4.20
CA THR A 73 5.97 19.69 -4.56
C THR A 73 5.44 18.85 -3.40
N LEU A 74 6.33 18.24 -2.62
CA LEU A 74 5.97 17.35 -1.51
C LEU A 74 5.06 18.01 -0.46
N MET A 75 5.23 19.31 -0.21
CA MET A 75 4.42 20.03 0.78
C MET A 75 3.04 20.43 0.28
N ARG A 76 2.83 20.42 -1.03
CA ARG A 76 1.61 20.93 -1.68
C ARG A 76 0.79 19.82 -2.31
N ASP A 77 1.42 18.69 -2.58
CA ASP A 77 0.82 17.57 -3.28
C ASP A 77 0.70 16.37 -2.33
N GLY A 78 -0.54 16.07 -1.94
CA GLY A 78 -0.84 14.89 -1.12
C GLY A 78 -0.39 13.59 -1.81
N ALA A 79 -0.45 13.52 -3.14
CA ALA A 79 -0.03 12.33 -3.88
C ALA A 79 1.48 12.08 -3.76
N ALA A 80 2.28 13.15 -3.63
CA ALA A 80 3.72 13.02 -3.43
C ALA A 80 4.06 12.53 -2.02
N LEU A 81 3.27 12.93 -1.00
CA LEU A 81 3.41 12.39 0.36
C LEU A 81 2.99 10.92 0.42
N ASP A 82 1.87 10.56 -0.20
CA ASP A 82 1.40 9.18 -0.27
C ASP A 82 2.47 8.30 -0.94
N ALA A 83 3.11 8.77 -2.02
CA ALA A 83 4.18 8.04 -2.69
C ALA A 83 5.43 7.84 -1.82
N VAL A 84 5.76 8.77 -0.92
CA VAL A 84 6.85 8.58 0.06
C VAL A 84 6.44 7.54 1.11
N GLY A 85 5.19 7.57 1.57
CA GLY A 85 4.64 6.57 2.50
C GLY A 85 4.67 5.17 1.89
N ASP A 86 4.22 5.02 0.65
CA ASP A 86 4.26 3.76 -0.11
C ASP A 86 5.71 3.25 -0.26
N ALA A 87 6.65 4.14 -0.58
CA ALA A 87 8.06 3.80 -0.67
C ALA A 87 8.62 3.32 0.68
N PHE A 88 8.27 4.00 1.78
CA PHE A 88 8.67 3.59 3.12
C PHE A 88 8.09 2.23 3.49
N GLU A 89 6.80 2.00 3.24
CA GLU A 89 6.15 0.72 3.52
C GLU A 89 6.78 -0.43 2.71
N ALA A 90 7.14 -0.18 1.45
CA ALA A 90 7.86 -1.14 0.62
C ALA A 90 9.29 -1.45 1.10
N ILE A 91 9.94 -0.49 1.77
CA ILE A 91 11.25 -0.66 2.40
C ILE A 91 11.14 -1.40 3.73
N ALA A 92 10.21 -0.96 4.59
CA ALA A 92 10.10 -1.38 5.98
C ALA A 92 9.30 -2.68 6.15
N GLY A 93 8.41 -3.01 5.21
CA GLY A 93 7.54 -4.19 5.25
C GLY A 93 6.63 -4.19 6.49
N GLY A 94 5.95 -3.08 6.74
CA GLY A 94 5.04 -2.89 7.89
C GLY A 94 5.73 -2.57 9.22
N LYS A 95 7.05 -2.38 9.24
CA LYS A 95 7.79 -1.97 10.45
C LYS A 95 7.71 -0.46 10.63
N ARG A 96 7.75 -0.01 11.88
CA ARG A 96 7.83 1.43 12.20
C ARG A 96 9.16 2.07 11.79
N ARG A 97 10.23 1.29 11.72
CA ARG A 97 11.58 1.71 11.33
C ARG A 97 12.24 0.62 10.49
N ALA A 98 12.95 1.04 9.45
CA ALA A 98 13.76 0.20 8.58
C ALA A 98 15.25 0.35 8.93
N ARG A 99 15.99 -0.75 8.92
CA ARG A 99 17.46 -0.72 9.08
C ARG A 99 18.13 -0.28 7.78
N TYR A 100 19.37 0.21 7.88
CA TYR A 100 20.12 0.68 6.71
C TYR A 100 20.27 -0.38 5.62
N TRP A 101 20.46 -1.65 5.99
CA TRP A 101 20.56 -2.74 5.02
C TRP A 101 19.24 -3.01 4.28
N GLU A 102 18.09 -2.77 4.91
CA GLU A 102 16.77 -2.93 4.27
C GLU A 102 16.57 -1.84 3.22
N VAL A 103 16.89 -0.61 3.58
CA VAL A 103 16.89 0.56 2.68
C VAL A 103 17.85 0.34 1.52
N ALA A 104 19.08 -0.08 1.81
CA ALA A 104 20.10 -0.40 0.82
C ALA A 104 19.66 -1.52 -0.13
N ALA A 105 19.10 -2.61 0.40
CA ALA A 105 18.61 -3.73 -0.39
C ALA A 105 17.46 -3.30 -1.29
N HIS A 106 16.53 -2.48 -0.79
CA HIS A 106 15.44 -1.92 -1.58
C HIS A 106 15.98 -1.10 -2.76
N PHE A 107 16.86 -0.12 -2.51
CA PHE A 107 17.39 0.71 -3.59
C PHE A 107 18.26 -0.05 -4.59
N ARG A 108 19.04 -1.06 -4.15
CA ARG A 108 19.79 -1.93 -5.07
C ARG A 108 18.85 -2.74 -5.95
N ARG A 109 17.78 -3.32 -5.39
CA ARG A 109 16.76 -4.04 -6.16
C ARG A 109 16.07 -3.12 -7.14
N ALA A 110 15.64 -1.94 -6.71
CA ALA A 110 15.02 -0.93 -7.58
C ALA A 110 15.97 -0.51 -8.72
N ALA A 111 17.26 -0.30 -8.43
CA ALA A 111 18.26 0.01 -9.45
C ALA A 111 18.48 -1.15 -10.43
N ALA A 112 18.62 -2.38 -9.94
CA ALA A 112 18.78 -3.57 -10.79
C ALA A 112 17.56 -3.81 -11.69
N GLN A 113 16.35 -3.64 -11.15
CA GLN A 113 15.10 -3.74 -11.92
C GLN A 113 14.97 -2.63 -12.96
N ARG A 114 15.39 -1.38 -12.66
CA ARG A 114 15.45 -0.30 -13.66
C ARG A 114 16.33 -0.69 -14.84
N VAL A 115 17.51 -1.25 -14.57
CA VAL A 115 18.43 -1.73 -15.62
C VAL A 115 17.81 -2.88 -16.42
N ALA A 116 17.17 -3.84 -15.76
CA ALA A 116 16.53 -4.98 -16.42
C ALA A 116 15.34 -4.56 -17.30
N ASN A 117 14.56 -3.57 -16.87
CA ASN A 117 13.36 -3.09 -17.56
C ASN A 117 13.66 -2.03 -18.64
N ALA A 118 14.86 -1.44 -18.64
CA ALA A 118 15.23 -0.39 -19.57
C ALA A 118 14.99 -0.75 -21.05
N PRO A 119 15.31 -1.96 -21.55
CA PRO A 119 15.04 -2.33 -22.95
C PRO A 119 13.54 -2.32 -23.28
N ALA A 120 12.70 -2.89 -22.41
CA ALA A 120 11.25 -2.93 -22.62
C ALA A 120 10.63 -1.52 -22.57
N LEU A 121 11.10 -0.66 -21.66
CA LEU A 121 10.67 0.74 -21.61
C LEU A 121 11.11 1.53 -22.85
N ARG A 122 12.31 1.26 -23.40
CA ARG A 122 12.76 1.88 -24.67
C ARG A 122 11.92 1.43 -25.85
N GLU A 123 11.53 0.17 -25.90
CA GLU A 123 10.64 -0.34 -26.96
C GLU A 123 9.27 0.36 -26.90
N LEU A 124 8.66 0.43 -25.71
CA LEU A 124 7.41 1.16 -25.50
C LEU A 124 7.55 2.66 -25.82
N TRP A 125 8.68 3.27 -25.46
CA TRP A 125 8.98 4.64 -25.85
C TRP A 125 9.02 4.82 -27.37
N GLY A 126 9.68 3.91 -28.09
CA GLY A 126 9.72 3.92 -29.56
C GLY A 126 8.34 3.82 -30.20
N LEU A 127 7.39 3.12 -29.56
CA LEU A 127 6.00 3.07 -30.01
C LEU A 127 5.26 4.40 -29.79
N ILE A 128 5.56 5.12 -28.71
CA ILE A 128 4.95 6.42 -28.41
C ILE A 128 5.57 7.53 -29.27
N ASP A 129 6.90 7.50 -29.41
CA ASP A 129 7.70 8.45 -30.18
C ASP A 129 8.17 7.85 -31.51
N ALA A 130 7.25 7.29 -32.29
CA ALA A 130 7.55 6.65 -33.58
C ALA A 130 8.24 7.58 -34.60
N GLU A 131 8.09 8.91 -34.44
CA GLU A 131 8.73 9.93 -35.27
C GLU A 131 10.16 10.28 -34.81
N GLY A 132 10.61 9.75 -33.66
CA GLY A 132 11.94 10.02 -33.10
C GLY A 132 12.14 11.48 -32.70
N SER A 133 11.08 12.17 -32.28
CA SER A 133 11.15 13.60 -31.93
C SER A 133 11.86 13.86 -30.59
N GLY A 134 12.06 12.83 -29.78
CA GLY A 134 12.63 12.89 -28.43
C GLY A 134 11.69 13.45 -27.37
N GLN A 135 10.49 13.92 -27.75
CA GLN A 135 9.52 14.52 -26.85
C GLN A 135 8.09 14.08 -27.16
N VAL A 136 7.32 13.77 -26.12
CA VAL A 136 5.94 13.32 -26.25
C VAL A 136 4.98 14.38 -25.72
N SER A 137 3.98 14.74 -26.53
CA SER A 137 2.86 15.60 -26.14
C SER A 137 1.64 14.77 -25.69
N LYS A 138 0.69 15.40 -25.00
CA LYS A 138 -0.55 14.75 -24.53
C LYS A 138 -1.33 14.09 -25.67
N LEU A 139 -1.45 14.76 -26.82
CA LEU A 139 -2.13 14.20 -28.01
C LEU A 139 -1.37 13.02 -28.62
N LYS A 140 -0.03 13.07 -28.60
CA LYS A 140 0.81 11.97 -29.10
C LYS A 140 0.67 10.73 -28.22
N LEU A 141 0.70 10.90 -26.90
CA LEU A 141 0.44 9.83 -25.94
C LEU A 141 -0.97 9.23 -26.12
N LEU A 142 -2.00 10.06 -26.27
CA LEU A 142 -3.37 9.61 -26.52
C LEU A 142 -3.48 8.79 -27.80
N ARG A 143 -2.83 9.23 -28.88
CA ARG A 143 -2.80 8.51 -30.15
C ARG A 143 -2.08 7.17 -30.00
N ALA A 144 -0.94 7.14 -29.30
CA ALA A 144 -0.20 5.92 -29.02
C ALA A 144 -1.04 4.92 -28.21
N VAL A 145 -1.70 5.37 -27.14
CA VAL A 145 -2.60 4.54 -26.33
C VAL A 145 -3.75 3.95 -27.15
N ARG A 146 -4.33 4.73 -28.07
CA ARG A 146 -5.43 4.24 -28.95
C ARG A 146 -4.96 3.23 -30.01
N SER A 147 -3.73 3.36 -30.48
CA SER A 147 -3.22 2.56 -31.61
C SER A 147 -2.38 1.36 -31.17
N GLN A 148 -1.77 1.42 -29.98
CA GLN A 148 -0.82 0.42 -29.50
C GLN A 148 -1.31 -0.21 -28.19
N PRO A 149 -1.82 -1.45 -28.21
CA PRO A 149 -2.31 -2.15 -27.02
C PRO A 149 -1.27 -2.32 -25.90
N ALA A 150 0.02 -2.35 -26.24
CA ALA A 150 1.10 -2.43 -25.27
C ALA A 150 1.27 -1.12 -24.49
N VAL A 151 1.18 0.02 -25.18
CA VAL A 151 1.21 1.35 -24.56
C VAL A 151 -0.02 1.56 -23.69
N ALA A 152 -1.21 1.15 -24.17
CA ALA A 152 -2.44 1.24 -23.40
C ALA A 152 -2.34 0.49 -22.07
N ARG A 153 -1.79 -0.74 -22.07
CA ARG A 153 -1.61 -1.54 -20.85
C ARG A 153 -0.69 -0.90 -19.82
N LEU A 154 0.33 -0.15 -20.27
CA LEU A 154 1.25 0.54 -19.36
C LEU A 154 0.64 1.84 -18.81
N VAL A 155 0.01 2.63 -19.67
CA VAL A 155 -0.44 4.01 -19.35
C VAL A 155 -1.77 4.02 -18.62
N LEU A 156 -2.67 3.09 -18.96
CA LEU A 156 -4.00 3.04 -18.40
C LEU A 156 -4.02 2.16 -17.15
N PRO A 157 -4.53 2.64 -15.99
CA PRO A 157 -4.72 1.78 -14.83
C PRO A 157 -5.64 0.62 -15.21
N ALA A 158 -5.35 -0.57 -14.68
CA ALA A 158 -6.06 -1.81 -15.00
C ALA A 158 -7.58 -1.58 -14.96
N ALA A 159 -8.21 -1.62 -16.12
CA ALA A 159 -9.67 -1.56 -16.20
C ALA A 159 -10.22 -2.90 -15.69
N PRO A 160 -11.38 -2.90 -15.01
CA PRO A 160 -12.05 -4.14 -14.67
C PRO A 160 -12.30 -4.96 -15.96
N PRO A 161 -12.08 -6.28 -15.92
CA PRO A 161 -12.22 -7.13 -17.10
C PRO A 161 -13.65 -7.06 -17.64
N GLY A 162 -13.78 -6.98 -18.97
CA GLY A 162 -15.07 -7.10 -19.66
C GLY A 162 -15.82 -5.81 -19.96
N ARG A 163 -15.32 -4.64 -19.55
CA ARG A 163 -15.93 -3.34 -19.92
C ARG A 163 -15.01 -2.55 -20.87
N PRO A 164 -15.41 -2.32 -22.13
CA PRO A 164 -14.71 -1.38 -23.00
C PRO A 164 -14.75 0.01 -22.34
N ARG A 165 -13.60 0.69 -22.25
CA ARG A 165 -13.57 2.09 -21.80
C ARG A 165 -14.22 2.98 -22.84
N SER A 166 -14.92 4.01 -22.39
CA SER A 166 -15.35 5.08 -23.29
C SER A 166 -14.14 5.90 -23.77
N ASP A 167 -14.31 6.65 -24.86
CA ASP A 167 -13.30 7.57 -25.35
C ASP A 167 -12.96 8.67 -24.31
N GLU A 168 -13.96 9.12 -23.56
CA GLU A 168 -13.82 10.12 -22.51
C GLU A 168 -13.05 9.58 -21.29
N GLU A 169 -13.38 8.37 -20.84
CA GLU A 169 -12.64 7.67 -19.77
C GLU A 169 -11.18 7.44 -20.17
N THR A 170 -10.94 7.11 -21.44
CA THR A 170 -9.59 6.94 -21.97
C THR A 170 -8.84 8.27 -21.99
N PHE A 171 -9.50 9.35 -22.40
CA PHE A 171 -8.89 10.68 -22.43
C PHE A 171 -8.48 11.17 -21.04
N GLU A 172 -9.36 11.09 -20.05
CA GLU A 172 -9.05 11.52 -18.68
C GLU A 172 -7.96 10.64 -18.04
N ALA A 173 -7.96 9.33 -18.29
CA ALA A 173 -6.89 8.45 -17.82
C ALA A 173 -5.53 8.80 -18.45
N VAL A 174 -5.49 9.05 -19.77
CA VAL A 174 -4.26 9.49 -20.46
C VAL A 174 -3.81 10.86 -19.96
N LYS A 175 -4.74 11.77 -19.72
CA LYS A 175 -4.45 13.10 -19.17
C LYS A 175 -3.81 13.00 -17.78
N GLY A 176 -4.37 12.19 -16.88
CA GLY A 176 -3.79 11.95 -15.56
C GLY A 176 -2.41 11.29 -15.62
N ALA A 177 -2.22 10.32 -16.52
CA ALA A 177 -0.90 9.72 -16.75
C ALA A 177 0.10 10.73 -17.31
N PHE A 178 -0.30 11.55 -18.28
CA PHE A 178 0.52 12.61 -18.86
C PHE A 178 0.97 13.61 -17.80
N GLU A 179 0.04 14.10 -16.97
CA GLU A 179 0.35 15.10 -15.93
C GLU A 179 1.33 14.55 -14.89
N ARG A 180 1.21 13.27 -14.55
CA ARG A 180 2.14 12.55 -13.67
C ARG A 180 3.54 12.44 -14.27
N VAL A 181 3.65 12.02 -15.53
CA VAL A 181 4.94 11.86 -16.23
C VAL A 181 5.60 13.22 -16.48
N ALA A 182 4.81 14.20 -16.94
CA ALA A 182 5.32 15.49 -17.37
C ALA A 182 5.63 16.43 -16.21
N GLY A 183 5.11 16.20 -15.00
CA GLY A 183 5.32 17.10 -13.86
C GLY A 183 4.92 18.54 -14.15
N GLY A 184 3.85 18.75 -14.92
CA GLY A 184 3.38 20.07 -15.36
C GLY A 184 4.03 20.62 -16.64
N LYS A 185 5.02 19.93 -17.23
CA LYS A 185 5.57 20.31 -18.55
C LYS A 185 4.54 20.14 -19.66
N ARG A 186 4.71 20.88 -20.77
CA ARG A 186 3.87 20.73 -21.98
C ARG A 186 4.20 19.46 -22.78
N ARG A 187 5.40 18.92 -22.60
CA ARG A 187 5.93 17.70 -23.22
C ARG A 187 6.89 17.05 -22.24
N PHE A 188 7.05 15.73 -22.34
CA PHE A 188 8.02 14.96 -21.56
C PHE A 188 8.98 14.22 -22.47
N ASP A 189 10.19 13.95 -21.99
CA ASP A 189 11.21 13.16 -22.70
C ASP A 189 11.29 11.72 -22.17
N TYR A 190 12.24 10.94 -22.69
CA TYR A 190 12.40 9.54 -22.27
C TYR A 190 12.79 9.42 -20.79
N GLY A 191 13.56 10.37 -20.25
CA GLY A 191 13.97 10.34 -18.84
C GLY A 191 12.78 10.54 -17.92
N ASP A 192 11.90 11.49 -18.24
CA ASP A 192 10.63 11.67 -17.52
C ASP A 192 9.75 10.39 -17.55
N PHE A 193 9.67 9.74 -18.72
CA PHE A 193 8.91 8.49 -18.90
C PHE A 193 9.49 7.32 -18.12
N GLU A 194 10.81 7.12 -18.20
CA GLU A 194 11.52 6.07 -17.47
C GLU A 194 11.40 6.26 -15.96
N ALA A 195 11.50 7.49 -15.46
CA ALA A 195 11.32 7.81 -14.06
C ALA A 195 9.92 7.42 -13.55
N CYS A 196 8.87 7.74 -14.30
CA CYS A 196 7.49 7.45 -13.92
C CYS A 196 7.14 5.96 -14.05
N PHE A 197 7.42 5.34 -15.20
CA PHE A 197 6.98 3.97 -15.48
C PHE A 197 7.96 2.89 -15.03
N GLY A 198 9.23 3.25 -14.81
CA GLY A 198 10.21 2.38 -14.16
C GLY A 198 9.77 2.00 -12.76
N ALA A 199 9.14 2.91 -12.01
CA ALA A 199 8.58 2.63 -10.69
C ALA A 199 7.28 1.81 -10.75
N VAL A 200 6.40 2.09 -11.71
CA VAL A 200 5.11 1.37 -11.85
C VAL A 200 5.30 -0.11 -12.18
N GLN A 201 6.30 -0.46 -13.00
CA GLN A 201 6.64 -1.87 -13.24
C GLN A 201 7.21 -2.58 -12.01
N GLN A 202 7.88 -1.85 -11.10
CA GLN A 202 8.39 -2.43 -9.84
C GLN A 202 7.23 -2.82 -8.90
N ALA A 203 6.19 -2.00 -8.82
CA ALA A 203 5.00 -2.30 -8.02
C ALA A 203 4.12 -3.40 -8.65
N ALA A 204 4.21 -3.56 -9.97
CA ALA A 204 3.42 -4.53 -10.74
C ALA A 204 4.12 -5.89 -10.94
N GLU A 205 5.35 -6.09 -10.44
CA GLU A 205 5.91 -7.44 -10.43
C GLU A 205 4.96 -8.37 -9.66
N PRO A 206 4.57 -9.51 -10.27
CA PRO A 206 3.71 -10.46 -9.61
C PRO A 206 4.41 -10.89 -8.33
N VAL A 207 3.78 -10.60 -7.18
CA VAL A 207 4.16 -11.18 -5.90
C VAL A 207 4.43 -12.67 -6.16
N PRO A 208 5.65 -13.17 -5.90
CA PRO A 208 6.09 -14.49 -6.33
C PRO A 208 5.04 -15.52 -5.93
N ASP A 209 4.55 -16.25 -6.94
CA ASP A 209 3.52 -17.29 -6.90
C ASP A 209 2.73 -17.30 -5.60
N ARG A 210 1.83 -16.31 -5.47
CA ARG A 210 0.78 -16.38 -4.47
C ARG A 210 0.06 -17.71 -4.73
N PRO A 211 0.07 -18.67 -3.79
CA PRO A 211 -0.51 -19.98 -4.02
C PRO A 211 -1.95 -19.80 -4.52
N PRO A 212 -2.41 -20.65 -5.45
CA PRO A 212 -3.64 -20.47 -6.23
C PRO A 212 -4.76 -19.91 -5.36
N ASP A 213 -5.32 -18.79 -5.83
CA ASP A 213 -6.06 -17.79 -5.08
C ASP A 213 -7.03 -18.42 -4.08
N ARG A 214 -6.63 -18.53 -2.80
CA ARG A 214 -7.47 -19.10 -1.74
C ARG A 214 -8.59 -18.15 -1.30
N ARG A 215 -8.73 -16.98 -1.93
CA ARG A 215 -9.73 -15.96 -1.55
C ARG A 215 -11.16 -16.49 -1.54
N PRO A 216 -11.61 -17.30 -2.52
CA PRO A 216 -12.96 -17.85 -2.50
C PRO A 216 -13.22 -18.80 -1.33
N SER A 217 -12.17 -19.31 -0.66
CA SER A 217 -12.29 -20.14 0.55
C SER A 217 -12.28 -19.33 1.85
N LYS A 218 -12.02 -18.02 1.79
CA LYS A 218 -11.90 -17.14 2.95
C LYS A 218 -13.18 -16.33 3.14
N ARG A 219 -13.71 -16.39 4.37
CA ARG A 219 -14.94 -15.72 4.81
C ARG A 219 -14.60 -14.41 5.51
N VAL A 220 -15.15 -13.30 5.04
CA VAL A 220 -14.95 -11.96 5.62
C VAL A 220 -16.30 -11.39 6.05
N LEU A 221 -16.45 -11.12 7.35
CA LEU A 221 -17.63 -10.43 7.87
C LEU A 221 -17.33 -8.93 7.97
N VAL A 222 -18.07 -8.12 7.23
CA VAL A 222 -17.92 -6.66 7.22
C VAL A 222 -18.88 -6.03 8.22
N ILE A 223 -18.34 -5.31 9.20
CA ILE A 223 -19.11 -4.72 10.30
C ILE A 223 -19.26 -3.21 10.13
N GLY A 224 -20.51 -2.76 10.20
CA GLY A 224 -20.85 -1.35 10.39
C GLY A 224 -21.02 -0.52 9.12
N PRO A 225 -21.58 0.70 9.26
CA PRO A 225 -22.01 1.51 8.13
C PRO A 225 -20.87 2.18 7.34
N GLY A 226 -19.63 2.17 7.86
CA GLY A 226 -18.50 2.89 7.23
C GLY A 226 -18.23 2.46 5.79
N PHE A 227 -18.39 1.17 5.50
CA PHE A 227 -18.33 0.64 4.14
C PHE A 227 -19.67 0.78 3.38
N ALA A 228 -20.80 0.68 4.09
CA ALA A 228 -22.13 0.71 3.48
C ALA A 228 -22.53 2.11 2.96
N ARG A 229 -21.88 3.18 3.44
CA ARG A 229 -22.12 4.55 2.97
C ARG A 229 -21.53 4.83 1.58
N ASP A 230 -20.53 4.07 1.13
CA ASP A 230 -19.96 4.18 -0.21
C ASP A 230 -20.10 2.86 -1.00
N PRO A 231 -21.05 2.77 -1.95
CA PRO A 231 -21.25 1.59 -2.78
C PRO A 231 -19.98 1.12 -3.52
N ARG A 232 -19.03 2.03 -3.81
CA ARG A 232 -17.78 1.70 -4.50
C ARG A 232 -16.86 0.87 -3.61
N LEU A 233 -16.79 1.20 -2.32
CA LEU A 233 -16.00 0.43 -1.36
C LEU A 233 -16.63 -0.95 -1.14
N GLY A 234 -17.96 -1.04 -1.06
CA GLY A 234 -18.66 -2.32 -1.01
C GLY A 234 -18.38 -3.20 -2.21
N ALA A 235 -18.53 -2.65 -3.43
CA ALA A 235 -18.22 -3.36 -4.66
C ALA A 235 -16.74 -3.82 -4.75
N ALA A 236 -15.80 -3.02 -4.23
CA ALA A 236 -14.39 -3.40 -4.21
C ALA A 236 -14.12 -4.60 -3.28
N VAL A 237 -14.78 -4.66 -2.11
CA VAL A 237 -14.68 -5.79 -1.18
C VAL A 237 -15.26 -7.07 -1.79
N GLU A 238 -16.38 -6.97 -2.49
CA GLU A 238 -17.00 -8.11 -3.18
C GLU A 238 -16.17 -8.58 -4.39
N ALA A 239 -15.65 -7.63 -5.18
CA ALA A 239 -14.79 -7.91 -6.33
C ALA A 239 -13.43 -8.52 -5.94
N ALA A 240 -13.04 -8.43 -4.66
CA ALA A 240 -11.79 -9.01 -4.18
C ALA A 240 -11.80 -10.55 -4.12
N GLY A 241 -12.97 -11.19 -4.31
CA GLY A 241 -13.11 -12.63 -4.48
C GLY A 241 -13.20 -13.42 -3.16
N PHE A 242 -13.53 -12.76 -2.06
CA PHE A 242 -13.81 -13.39 -0.76
C PHE A 242 -15.27 -13.84 -0.66
N GLN A 243 -15.58 -14.76 0.26
CA GLN A 243 -16.96 -14.95 0.71
C GLN A 243 -17.29 -13.83 1.70
N THR A 244 -18.09 -12.85 1.28
CA THR A 244 -18.36 -11.65 2.07
C THR A 244 -19.77 -11.66 2.64
N ARG A 245 -19.92 -11.31 3.92
CA ARG A 245 -21.23 -11.02 4.53
C ARG A 245 -21.21 -9.66 5.21
N TRP A 246 -22.31 -8.95 5.07
CA TRP A 246 -22.49 -7.60 5.56
C TRP A 246 -23.33 -7.60 6.85
N CYS A 247 -22.78 -7.04 7.94
CA CYS A 247 -23.45 -6.90 9.23
C CYS A 247 -23.58 -5.41 9.57
N TRP A 248 -24.60 -4.76 9.01
CA TRP A 248 -24.91 -3.35 9.25
C TRP A 248 -26.38 -3.08 9.53
N GLU A 249 -27.28 -4.00 9.19
CA GLU A 249 -28.73 -3.84 9.44
C GLU A 249 -29.00 -3.72 10.95
N GLY A 250 -29.70 -2.65 11.34
CA GLY A 250 -30.04 -2.38 12.74
C GLY A 250 -28.90 -1.87 13.62
N LEU A 251 -27.70 -1.62 13.07
CA LEU A 251 -26.60 -1.02 13.80
C LEU A 251 -26.65 0.52 13.72
N PRO A 252 -26.80 1.25 14.84
CA PRO A 252 -26.77 2.72 14.82
C PRO A 252 -25.39 3.26 14.43
N SER A 253 -25.33 4.54 14.04
CA SER A 253 -24.08 5.22 13.72
C SER A 253 -23.23 5.42 14.99
N PRO A 254 -21.98 4.94 15.02
CA PRO A 254 -21.08 5.15 16.17
C PRO A 254 -20.62 6.60 16.38
N GLU A 255 -20.92 7.48 15.42
CA GLU A 255 -20.61 8.91 15.50
C GLU A 255 -21.58 9.70 16.39
N ALA A 256 -22.66 9.07 16.88
CA ALA A 256 -23.57 9.73 17.81
C ALA A 256 -22.87 10.01 19.14
N PRO A 257 -23.14 11.17 19.80
CA PRO A 257 -22.66 11.42 21.15
C PRO A 257 -23.14 10.31 22.09
N ASP A 258 -22.28 9.91 23.03
CA ASP A 258 -22.54 8.86 24.03
C ASP A 258 -22.88 7.48 23.44
N PHE A 259 -22.42 7.21 22.21
CA PHE A 259 -22.61 5.91 21.57
C PHE A 259 -22.01 4.75 22.41
N ASP A 260 -22.85 3.79 22.76
CA ASP A 260 -22.48 2.56 23.45
C ASP A 260 -22.67 1.35 22.53
N PRO A 261 -21.60 0.63 22.13
CA PRO A 261 -21.74 -0.54 21.25
C PRO A 261 -22.35 -1.76 21.97
N ARG A 262 -22.33 -1.82 23.32
CA ARG A 262 -22.67 -3.02 24.11
C ARG A 262 -24.04 -3.63 23.79
N PRO A 263 -25.13 -2.84 23.62
CA PRO A 263 -26.44 -3.40 23.29
C PRO A 263 -26.50 -4.12 21.94
N HIS A 264 -25.57 -3.79 21.02
CA HIS A 264 -25.56 -4.32 19.66
C HIS A 264 -24.58 -5.49 19.48
N LEU A 265 -23.65 -5.70 20.42
CA LEU A 265 -22.68 -6.79 20.35
C LEU A 265 -23.31 -8.19 20.26
N PRO A 266 -24.44 -8.51 20.93
CA PRO A 266 -25.08 -9.82 20.78
C PRO A 266 -25.52 -10.12 19.34
N ALA A 267 -26.05 -9.13 18.63
CA ALA A 267 -26.47 -9.31 17.23
C ALA A 267 -25.26 -9.55 16.32
N ILE A 268 -24.18 -8.80 16.51
CA ILE A 268 -22.94 -8.98 15.74
C ILE A 268 -22.31 -10.35 16.07
N LYS A 269 -22.33 -10.77 17.34
CA LYS A 269 -21.85 -12.09 17.75
C LYS A 269 -22.65 -13.22 17.12
N ALA A 270 -23.98 -13.10 17.05
CA ALA A 270 -24.82 -14.06 16.35
C ALA A 270 -24.44 -14.15 14.86
N ALA A 271 -24.16 -13.02 14.20
CA ALA A 271 -23.68 -13.01 12.81
C ALA A 271 -22.29 -13.65 12.65
N ILE A 272 -21.39 -13.45 13.63
CA ILE A 272 -20.07 -14.13 13.67
C ILE A 272 -20.25 -15.64 13.83
N ASP A 273 -21.12 -16.09 14.71
CA ASP A 273 -21.34 -17.51 14.96
C ASP A 273 -22.01 -18.21 13.77
N ASP A 274 -22.96 -17.55 13.12
CA ASP A 274 -23.68 -18.07 11.95
C ASP A 274 -22.78 -18.11 10.70
N PHE A 275 -21.94 -17.09 10.50
CA PHE A 275 -21.09 -16.99 9.31
C PHE A 275 -19.70 -17.61 9.49
N GLU A 276 -19.23 -17.74 10.72
CA GLU A 276 -17.89 -18.20 11.12
C GLU A 276 -16.75 -17.57 10.30
N PRO A 277 -16.64 -16.23 10.24
CA PRO A 277 -15.66 -15.57 9.39
C PRO A 277 -14.21 -15.96 9.72
N ASP A 278 -13.35 -16.02 8.71
CA ASP A 278 -11.89 -16.08 8.89
C ASP A 278 -11.32 -14.74 9.37
N ALA A 279 -11.98 -13.63 9.01
CA ALA A 279 -11.58 -12.29 9.40
C ALA A 279 -12.79 -11.34 9.52
N LEU A 280 -12.67 -10.36 10.42
CA LEU A 280 -13.55 -9.20 10.45
C LEU A 280 -12.94 -8.06 9.63
N ALA A 281 -13.78 -7.28 8.97
CA ALA A 281 -13.38 -6.03 8.33
C ALA A 281 -14.30 -4.90 8.77
N CYS A 282 -13.75 -3.74 9.12
CA CYS A 282 -14.55 -2.53 9.29
C CYS A 282 -13.78 -1.28 8.88
N ALA A 283 -14.51 -0.22 8.54
CA ALA A 283 -13.97 1.06 8.17
C ALA A 283 -14.55 2.17 9.04
N SER A 284 -13.72 3.17 9.38
CA SER A 284 -14.12 4.38 10.08
C SER A 284 -14.92 4.05 11.36
N ALA A 285 -16.13 4.60 11.49
CA ALA A 285 -17.03 4.42 12.63
C ALA A 285 -17.29 2.94 12.99
N GLY A 286 -17.24 2.01 12.03
CA GLY A 286 -17.39 0.58 12.29
C GLY A 286 -16.38 0.01 13.30
N GLY A 287 -15.22 0.67 13.48
CA GLY A 287 -14.22 0.31 14.48
C GLY A 287 -14.74 0.30 15.92
N ALA A 288 -15.75 1.11 16.24
CA ALA A 288 -16.31 1.16 17.59
C ALA A 288 -16.95 -0.18 18.03
N TYR A 289 -17.63 -0.86 17.10
CA TYR A 289 -18.19 -2.19 17.35
C TYR A 289 -17.12 -3.24 17.57
N VAL A 290 -16.05 -3.20 16.77
CA VAL A 290 -14.91 -4.12 16.90
C VAL A 290 -14.20 -3.95 18.25
N ALA A 291 -13.98 -2.70 18.68
CA ALA A 291 -13.43 -2.43 20.01
C ALA A 291 -14.31 -3.02 21.12
N GLY A 292 -15.64 -2.90 21.00
CA GLY A 292 -16.61 -3.52 21.91
C GLY A 292 -16.52 -5.05 21.93
N LEU A 293 -16.43 -5.69 20.76
CA LEU A 293 -16.27 -7.14 20.63
C LEU A 293 -14.98 -7.62 21.31
N TRP A 294 -13.86 -6.92 21.13
CA TRP A 294 -12.58 -7.25 21.76
C TRP A 294 -12.64 -7.09 23.28
N ALA A 295 -13.18 -5.97 23.77
CA ALA A 295 -13.33 -5.72 25.20
C ALA A 295 -14.21 -6.79 25.88
N ALA A 296 -15.28 -7.22 25.21
CA ALA A 296 -16.17 -8.27 25.66
C ALA A 296 -15.64 -9.71 25.40
N ARG A 297 -14.46 -9.85 24.79
CA ARG A 297 -13.86 -11.15 24.39
C ARG A 297 -14.76 -11.99 23.48
N LEU A 298 -15.60 -11.35 22.67
CA LEU A 298 -16.51 -11.99 21.72
C LEU A 298 -15.85 -12.29 20.38
N TRP A 299 -14.69 -11.70 20.10
CA TRP A 299 -13.86 -11.98 18.93
C TRP A 299 -12.37 -11.89 19.29
N ARG A 300 -11.56 -12.77 18.72
CA ARG A 300 -10.08 -12.77 18.85
C ARG A 300 -9.36 -13.09 17.54
N GLY A 301 -10.09 -13.29 16.45
CA GLY A 301 -9.50 -13.63 15.17
C GLY A 301 -8.92 -12.40 14.44
N PRO A 302 -8.39 -12.59 13.23
CA PRO A 302 -7.89 -11.52 12.38
C PRO A 302 -8.93 -10.42 12.15
N THR A 303 -8.49 -9.17 12.21
CA THR A 303 -9.34 -8.02 11.94
C THR A 303 -8.60 -6.98 11.10
N VAL A 304 -9.26 -6.52 10.03
CA VAL A 304 -8.80 -5.44 9.17
C VAL A 304 -9.55 -4.17 9.55
N LEU A 305 -8.81 -3.11 9.91
CA LEU A 305 -9.34 -1.79 10.22
C LEU A 305 -8.86 -0.80 9.16
N ILE A 306 -9.79 -0.16 8.45
CA ILE A 306 -9.47 0.95 7.54
C ILE A 306 -9.90 2.25 8.21
N ASN A 307 -8.96 3.18 8.41
CA ASN A 307 -9.24 4.41 9.18
C ASN A 307 -9.82 4.08 10.57
N ALA A 308 -9.00 3.45 11.43
CA ALA A 308 -9.46 2.89 12.71
C ALA A 308 -10.10 3.95 13.62
N HIS A 309 -11.26 3.62 14.20
CA HIS A 309 -11.96 4.49 15.14
C HIS A 309 -11.13 4.76 16.41
N PRO A 310 -11.17 5.96 17.03
CA PRO A 310 -10.39 6.29 18.23
C PRO A 310 -10.60 5.34 19.42
N SER A 311 -11.74 4.66 19.51
CA SER A 311 -12.00 3.65 20.55
C SER A 311 -11.17 2.37 20.39
N CYS A 312 -10.55 2.15 19.22
CA CYS A 312 -9.59 1.07 18.98
C CYS A 312 -8.19 1.41 19.52
N ALA A 313 -8.11 1.95 20.75
CA ALA A 313 -6.87 2.45 21.33
C ALA A 313 -5.82 1.35 21.58
N ARG A 314 -6.25 0.07 21.63
CA ARG A 314 -5.38 -1.08 21.84
C ARG A 314 -5.88 -2.27 21.02
N LEU A 315 -4.94 -2.99 20.41
CA LEU A 315 -5.22 -4.29 19.82
C LEU A 315 -5.45 -5.33 20.94
N PRO A 316 -6.29 -6.35 20.71
CA PRO A 316 -6.44 -7.45 21.66
C PRO A 316 -5.09 -8.14 21.88
N ALA A 317 -4.82 -8.56 23.11
CA ALA A 317 -3.64 -9.37 23.40
C ALA A 317 -3.78 -10.74 22.72
N GLY A 318 -2.94 -11.02 21.73
CA GLY A 318 -2.95 -12.24 20.92
C GLY A 318 -1.82 -12.24 19.91
#